data_AF-A0A2R5LD07-F1
#
_entry.id   AF-A0A2R5LD07-F1
#
_cell.length_a   1.000
_cell.length_b   1.000
_cell.length_c   1.000
_cell.angle_alpha   90.00
_cell.angle_beta   90.00
_cell.angle_gamma   90.00
#
_symmetry.space_group_name_H-M   'P 1'
#
loop_
_entity.id
_entity.type
_entity.pdbx_description
1 polymer ?
#
loop_
_entity_poly.entity_id
_entity_poly.type
_entity_poly.pdbx_seq_one_letter_code
_entity_poly.pdbx_strand_id
1 'polypeptide(L)'
;SLKILGVFFDSTGPTPANWSSALQELCANCEAASAFNLTYLERAYLVRSVFCGRVWHLSHVLIAPRSVVSRIHTTILAFIWQKRRNRPVARIFLSLPVFRGGLALPDVGLMNRGIALKTVLRIICGEPSPTQVLLMYWMGPLVRTLSPESFAPSRPAARSPRRFHAVIHAYHRMLARITPPVNPNSTSPAHMSQAVLWDEACSSTIWAHRRRQVDTIAWSRVVCSWLPPSLFDTLWSFAWSIQPTRDRLHVWNITPTNICPYCASVETNCHVLFECRIARIFWQLVRRHTNIMCPIPLDRRCASQRYSVLVTACGAQVLWGARCKAVAQRRRDVPIFLLVRSLRVRVVSVLQRELFALGEDGFVRCWGHHPSVRAVGGLVTIAGVPS
;
A
#
# COMPACT_ATOMS: atom_id res chain seq x y z
N SER A 1 -0.03 -39.73 -7.63
CA SER A 1 0.13 -38.57 -6.72
C SER A 1 -0.97 -38.60 -5.67
N LEU A 2 -0.64 -38.42 -4.40
CA LEU A 2 -1.59 -38.40 -3.29
C LEU A 2 -1.99 -36.94 -2.96
N LYS A 3 -3.28 -36.67 -2.74
CA LYS A 3 -3.77 -35.33 -2.36
C LYS A 3 -4.26 -35.35 -0.92
N ILE A 4 -3.64 -34.56 -0.05
CA ILE A 4 -4.02 -34.43 1.37
C ILE A 4 -4.31 -32.96 1.66
N LEU A 5 -5.53 -32.65 2.11
CA LEU A 5 -5.98 -31.28 2.45
C LEU A 5 -5.66 -30.24 1.35
N GLY A 6 -5.79 -30.67 0.09
CA GLY A 6 -5.52 -29.82 -1.07
C GLY A 6 -4.05 -29.68 -1.45
N VAL A 7 -3.12 -30.38 -0.80
CA VAL A 7 -1.69 -30.42 -1.15
C VAL A 7 -1.36 -31.75 -1.82
N PHE A 8 -0.67 -31.69 -2.96
CA PHE A 8 -0.29 -32.86 -3.75
C PHE A 8 1.11 -33.33 -3.38
N PHE A 9 1.24 -34.64 -3.16
CA PHE A 9 2.46 -35.34 -2.80
C PHE A 9 2.79 -36.45 -3.81
N ASP A 10 4.08 -36.70 -3.99
CA ASP A 10 4.65 -37.85 -4.69
C ASP A 10 5.59 -38.63 -3.76
N SER A 11 6.32 -39.62 -4.29
CA SER A 11 7.26 -40.44 -3.52
C SER A 11 8.44 -39.64 -2.92
N THR A 12 8.70 -38.44 -3.41
CA THR A 12 9.78 -37.55 -2.95
C THR A 12 9.30 -36.44 -2.02
N GLY A 13 7.98 -36.23 -1.92
CA GLY A 13 7.35 -35.28 -1.02
C GLY A 13 6.37 -34.34 -1.73
N PRO A 14 6.23 -33.07 -1.28
CA PRO A 14 5.33 -32.13 -1.90
C PRO A 14 5.71 -31.82 -3.35
N THR A 15 4.75 -32.01 -4.26
CA THR A 15 4.99 -31.82 -5.70
C THR A 15 5.19 -30.34 -6.06
N PRO A 16 6.00 -30.02 -7.10
CA PRO A 16 6.09 -28.67 -7.66
C PRO A 16 4.77 -28.13 -8.25
N ALA A 17 3.84 -29.04 -8.59
CA ALA A 17 2.52 -28.70 -9.11
C ALA A 17 1.71 -27.83 -8.14
N ASN A 18 1.92 -27.97 -6.83
CA ASN A 18 1.26 -27.15 -5.82
C ASN A 18 1.47 -25.64 -6.06
N TRP A 19 2.73 -25.23 -6.23
CA TRP A 19 3.07 -23.82 -6.47
C TRP A 19 2.70 -23.37 -7.88
N SER A 20 2.79 -24.27 -8.86
CA SER A 20 2.43 -23.97 -10.24
C SER A 20 0.94 -23.67 -10.37
N SER A 21 0.09 -24.47 -9.73
CA SER A 21 -1.36 -24.24 -9.65
C SER A 21 -1.70 -22.94 -8.92
N ALA A 22 -1.08 -22.66 -7.78
CA ALA A 22 -1.29 -21.40 -7.05
C ALA A 22 -0.89 -20.17 -7.87
N LEU A 23 0.19 -20.28 -8.65
CA LEU A 23 0.63 -19.21 -9.54
C LEU A 23 -0.33 -19.01 -10.72
N GLN A 24 -0.81 -20.09 -11.34
CA GLN A 24 -1.81 -20.03 -12.42
C GLN A 24 -3.09 -19.33 -11.96
N GLU A 25 -3.60 -19.70 -10.79
CA GLU A 25 -4.78 -19.07 -10.18
C GLU A 25 -4.55 -17.58 -9.91
N LEU A 26 -3.40 -17.22 -9.33
CA LEU A 26 -3.03 -15.82 -9.09
C LEU A 26 -2.94 -15.01 -10.40
N CYS A 27 -2.33 -15.58 -11.44
CA CYS A 27 -2.24 -14.95 -12.76
C CYS A 27 -3.63 -14.73 -13.37
N ALA A 28 -4.49 -15.75 -13.38
CA ALA A 28 -5.84 -15.66 -13.91
C ALA A 28 -6.67 -14.59 -13.18
N ASN A 29 -6.59 -14.54 -11.85
CA ASN A 29 -7.24 -13.51 -11.04
C ASN A 29 -6.71 -12.10 -11.34
N CYS A 30 -5.39 -11.94 -11.49
CA CYS A 30 -4.80 -10.65 -11.88
C CYS A 30 -5.25 -10.20 -13.27
N GLU A 31 -5.35 -11.13 -14.23
CA GLU A 31 -5.79 -10.85 -15.60
C GLU A 31 -7.26 -10.45 -15.64
N ALA A 32 -8.14 -11.22 -15.01
CA ALA A 32 -9.56 -10.90 -14.91
C ALA A 32 -9.79 -9.54 -14.24
N ALA A 33 -9.11 -9.28 -13.12
CA ALA A 33 -9.24 -8.01 -12.41
C ALA A 33 -8.63 -6.82 -13.18
N SER A 34 -7.72 -7.06 -14.13
CA SER A 34 -7.13 -6.00 -14.95
C SER A 34 -8.12 -5.37 -15.93
N ALA A 35 -9.25 -6.04 -16.22
CA ALA A 35 -10.31 -5.50 -17.05
C ALA A 35 -11.06 -4.32 -16.38
N PHE A 36 -10.98 -4.21 -15.04
CA PHE A 36 -11.67 -3.16 -14.28
C PHE A 36 -10.79 -1.93 -14.07
N ASN A 37 -11.42 -0.75 -14.03
CA ASN A 37 -10.75 0.51 -13.73
C ASN A 37 -10.55 0.69 -12.21
N LEU A 38 -9.63 -0.10 -11.66
CA LEU A 38 -9.32 -0.11 -10.22
C LEU A 38 -8.20 0.88 -9.86
N THR A 39 -8.37 1.53 -8.71
CA THR A 39 -7.37 2.34 -8.00
C THR A 39 -6.22 1.48 -7.46
N TYR A 40 -5.08 2.08 -7.13
CA TYR A 40 -3.94 1.38 -6.50
C TYR A 40 -4.34 0.76 -5.16
N LEU A 41 -5.17 1.47 -4.38
CA LEU A 41 -5.67 0.96 -3.10
C LEU A 41 -6.54 -0.29 -3.27
N GLU A 42 -7.48 -0.27 -4.22
CA GLU A 42 -8.35 -1.42 -4.54
C GLU A 42 -7.53 -2.60 -5.08
N ARG A 43 -6.56 -2.35 -5.97
CA ARG A 43 -5.66 -3.38 -6.48
C ARG A 43 -4.85 -4.03 -5.34
N ALA A 44 -4.31 -3.21 -4.43
CA ALA A 44 -3.58 -3.70 -3.28
C ALA A 44 -4.46 -4.52 -2.33
N TYR A 45 -5.71 -4.10 -2.14
CA TYR A 45 -6.70 -4.86 -1.39
C TYR A 45 -6.96 -6.24 -2.01
N LEU A 46 -7.21 -6.32 -3.32
CA LEU A 46 -7.43 -7.59 -4.01
C LEU A 46 -6.24 -8.54 -3.90
N VAL A 47 -5.01 -8.03 -4.03
CA VAL A 47 -3.80 -8.83 -3.86
C VAL A 47 -3.72 -9.44 -2.46
N ARG A 48 -3.96 -8.63 -1.42
CA ARG A 48 -3.82 -9.06 -0.03
C ARG A 48 -4.95 -10.01 0.39
N SER A 49 -6.18 -9.73 -0.02
CA SER A 49 -7.38 -10.39 0.47
C SER A 49 -7.82 -11.58 -0.39
N VAL A 50 -7.59 -11.53 -1.71
CA VAL A 50 -8.13 -12.49 -2.67
C VAL A 50 -7.00 -13.29 -3.33
N PHE A 51 -6.10 -12.61 -4.06
CA PHE A 51 -5.22 -13.30 -5.02
C PHE A 51 -4.18 -14.21 -4.36
N CYS A 52 -3.72 -13.86 -3.17
CA CYS A 52 -2.72 -14.64 -2.45
C CYS A 52 -3.32 -15.73 -1.55
N GLY A 53 -4.64 -15.93 -1.52
CA GLY A 53 -5.31 -16.90 -0.64
C GLY A 53 -4.73 -18.32 -0.76
N ARG A 54 -4.60 -18.83 -1.99
CA ARG A 54 -4.00 -20.15 -2.25
C ARG A 54 -2.53 -20.23 -1.85
N VAL A 55 -1.78 -19.15 -2.05
CA VAL A 55 -0.37 -19.02 -1.66
C VAL A 55 -0.23 -19.10 -0.13
N TRP A 56 -1.13 -18.45 0.62
CA TRP A 56 -1.15 -18.49 2.08
C TRP A 56 -1.54 -19.86 2.61
N HIS A 57 -2.51 -20.54 1.98
CA HIS A 57 -2.86 -21.93 2.32
C HIS A 57 -1.65 -22.86 2.26
N LEU A 58 -0.91 -22.82 1.14
CA LEU A 58 0.31 -23.63 0.98
C LEU A 58 1.42 -23.23 1.97
N SER A 59 1.46 -21.96 2.38
CA SER A 59 2.49 -21.45 3.29
C SER A 59 2.45 -22.03 4.70
N HIS A 60 1.34 -22.65 5.11
CA HIS A 60 1.28 -23.36 6.39
C HIS A 60 2.20 -24.58 6.43
N VAL A 61 2.46 -25.21 5.29
CA VAL A 61 3.15 -26.50 5.21
C VAL A 61 4.34 -26.53 4.24
N LEU A 62 4.45 -25.53 3.35
CA LEU A 62 5.51 -25.45 2.34
C LEU A 62 6.25 -24.11 2.37
N ILE A 63 7.55 -24.15 2.08
CA ILE A 63 8.33 -22.95 1.77
C ILE A 63 8.38 -22.75 0.26
N ALA A 64 7.98 -21.57 -0.20
CA ALA A 64 7.98 -21.22 -1.61
C ALA A 64 9.41 -21.12 -2.17
N PRO A 65 9.72 -21.77 -3.31
CA PRO A 65 10.99 -21.57 -4.01
C PRO A 65 11.19 -20.11 -4.43
N ARG A 66 12.45 -19.64 -4.50
CA ARG A 66 12.78 -18.27 -4.91
C ARG A 66 12.22 -17.91 -6.29
N SER A 67 12.23 -18.86 -7.22
CA SER A 67 11.67 -18.68 -8.57
C SER A 67 10.16 -18.40 -8.53
N VAL A 68 9.42 -19.13 -7.70
CA VAL A 68 7.97 -18.93 -7.49
C VAL A 68 7.72 -17.57 -6.85
N VAL A 69 8.42 -17.23 -5.76
CA VAL A 69 8.29 -15.93 -5.09
C VAL A 69 8.54 -14.78 -6.07
N SER A 70 9.60 -14.86 -6.88
CA SER A 70 9.94 -13.85 -7.88
C SER A 70 8.85 -13.70 -8.96
N ARG A 71 8.29 -14.82 -9.45
CA ARG A 71 7.19 -14.79 -10.42
C ARG A 71 5.93 -14.18 -9.84
N ILE A 72 5.57 -14.51 -8.59
CA ILE A 72 4.42 -13.91 -7.91
C ILE A 72 4.63 -12.40 -7.74
N HIS A 73 5.79 -11.98 -7.22
CA HIS A 73 6.10 -10.56 -7.07
C HIS A 73 6.04 -9.81 -8.41
N THR A 74 6.57 -10.40 -9.48
CA THR A 74 6.54 -9.80 -10.82
C THR A 74 5.11 -9.64 -11.32
N THR A 75 4.26 -10.65 -11.10
CA THR A 75 2.84 -10.64 -11.50
C THR A 75 2.05 -9.60 -10.71
N ILE A 76 2.20 -9.57 -9.38
CA ILE A 76 1.58 -8.56 -8.50
C ILE A 76 2.00 -7.15 -8.94
N LEU A 77 3.30 -6.91 -9.13
CA LEU A 77 3.77 -5.58 -9.54
C LEU A 77 3.25 -5.18 -10.93
N ALA A 78 3.19 -6.12 -11.87
CA ALA A 78 2.59 -5.86 -13.17
C ALA A 78 1.10 -5.50 -13.04
N PHE A 79 0.36 -6.18 -12.16
CA PHE A 79 -1.04 -5.87 -11.88
C PHE A 79 -1.21 -4.48 -11.24
N ILE A 80 -0.43 -4.16 -10.19
CA ILE A 80 -0.48 -2.84 -9.52
C ILE A 80 -0.22 -1.71 -10.52
N TRP A 81 0.80 -1.88 -11.37
CA TRP A 81 1.21 -0.85 -12.32
C TRP A 81 0.52 -0.95 -13.69
N GLN A 82 -0.53 -1.76 -13.85
CA GLN A 82 -1.26 -1.91 -15.12
C GLN A 82 -0.34 -2.26 -16.30
N LYS A 83 0.63 -3.16 -16.09
CA LYS A 83 1.66 -3.56 -17.07
C LYS A 83 2.50 -2.38 -17.61
N ARG A 84 2.46 -1.20 -16.99
CA ARG A 84 3.34 -0.08 -17.32
C ARG A 84 4.78 -0.49 -17.00
N ARG A 85 5.69 -0.24 -17.96
CA ARG A 85 7.12 -0.55 -17.80
C ARG A 85 7.75 0.19 -16.63
N ASN A 86 7.33 1.42 -16.39
CA ASN A 86 7.83 2.23 -15.31
C ASN A 86 7.15 1.85 -13.97
N ARG A 87 7.97 1.45 -12.99
CA ARG A 87 7.56 1.08 -11.63
C ARG A 87 8.19 2.08 -10.66
N PRO A 88 7.56 3.26 -10.47
CA PRO A 88 8.25 4.40 -9.89
C PRO A 88 8.49 4.28 -8.39
N VAL A 89 7.75 3.41 -7.69
CA VAL A 89 7.95 3.09 -6.26
C VAL A 89 8.51 1.69 -6.12
N ALA A 90 9.61 1.54 -5.38
CA ALA A 90 10.23 0.25 -5.16
C ALA A 90 9.34 -0.66 -4.28
N ARG A 91 9.42 -1.97 -4.53
CA ARG A 91 8.58 -2.99 -3.88
C ARG A 91 8.61 -2.92 -2.35
N ILE A 92 9.79 -2.71 -1.77
CA ILE A 92 9.98 -2.59 -0.31
C ILE A 92 9.06 -1.51 0.28
N PHE A 93 8.96 -0.36 -0.38
CA PHE A 93 8.09 0.74 0.06
C PHE A 93 6.61 0.45 -0.18
N LEU A 94 6.24 -0.20 -1.29
CA LEU A 94 4.85 -0.62 -1.52
C LEU A 94 4.34 -1.62 -0.47
N SER A 95 5.25 -2.45 0.07
CA SER A 95 4.92 -3.41 1.12
C SER A 95 4.76 -2.81 2.51
N LEU A 96 5.22 -1.57 2.73
CA LEU A 96 5.07 -0.89 4.02
C LEU A 96 3.60 -0.63 4.38
N PRO A 97 3.29 -0.42 5.66
CA PRO A 97 1.98 0.06 6.08
C PRO A 97 1.58 1.35 5.36
N VAL A 98 0.28 1.56 5.22
CA VAL A 98 -0.24 2.73 4.50
C VAL A 98 0.18 4.02 5.20
N PHE A 99 0.21 4.07 6.55
CA PHE A 99 0.69 5.23 7.31
C PHE A 99 2.20 5.54 7.16
N ARG A 100 2.97 4.70 6.45
CA ARG A 100 4.36 4.96 6.04
C ARG A 100 4.49 5.13 4.51
N GLY A 101 3.37 5.41 3.85
CA GLY A 101 3.30 5.59 2.41
C GLY A 101 3.25 4.32 1.58
N GLY A 102 3.25 3.14 2.20
CA GLY A 102 3.07 1.91 1.43
C GLY A 102 1.62 1.68 1.02
N LEU A 103 1.37 0.54 0.36
CA LEU A 103 0.04 0.03 0.05
C LEU A 103 -0.28 -1.25 0.88
N ALA A 104 0.60 -1.59 1.83
CA ALA A 104 0.58 -2.82 2.59
C ALA A 104 0.49 -4.07 1.70
N LEU A 105 1.27 -4.07 0.60
CA LEU A 105 1.40 -5.24 -0.25
C LEU A 105 2.20 -6.35 0.46
N PRO A 106 1.76 -7.61 0.40
CA PRO A 106 2.49 -8.69 1.04
C PRO A 106 3.82 -8.94 0.33
N ASP A 107 4.93 -8.99 1.08
CA ASP A 107 6.11 -9.70 0.60
C ASP A 107 5.87 -11.19 0.76
N VAL A 108 5.56 -11.85 -0.36
CA VAL A 108 5.27 -13.29 -0.41
C VAL A 108 6.33 -14.16 0.24
N GLY A 109 7.62 -13.82 0.11
CA GLY A 109 8.70 -14.62 0.70
C GLY A 109 8.71 -14.52 2.22
N LEU A 110 8.56 -13.32 2.76
CA LEU A 110 8.53 -13.07 4.21
C LEU A 110 7.20 -13.55 4.82
N MET A 111 6.08 -13.31 4.16
CA MET A 111 4.76 -13.82 4.56
C MET A 111 4.73 -15.35 4.60
N ASN A 112 5.29 -16.02 3.58
CA ASN A 112 5.37 -17.48 3.56
C ASN A 112 6.12 -18.02 4.79
N ARG A 113 7.25 -17.40 5.16
CA ARG A 113 8.01 -17.77 6.36
C ARG A 113 7.26 -17.44 7.65
N GLY A 114 6.58 -16.30 7.72
CA GLY A 114 5.81 -15.88 8.88
C GLY A 114 4.60 -16.78 9.17
N ILE A 115 3.86 -17.19 8.12
CA ILE A 115 2.74 -18.14 8.24
C ILE A 115 3.27 -19.51 8.69
N ALA A 116 4.34 -20.00 8.06
CA ALA A 116 4.98 -21.26 8.45
C ALA A 116 5.46 -21.21 9.91
N LEU A 117 6.09 -20.11 10.33
CA LEU A 117 6.54 -19.90 11.71
C LEU A 117 5.39 -19.92 12.70
N LYS A 118 4.28 -19.19 12.45
CA LYS A 118 3.12 -19.23 13.36
C LYS A 118 2.50 -20.63 13.45
N THR A 119 2.52 -21.38 12.35
CA THR A 119 2.03 -22.77 12.34
C THR A 119 2.90 -23.66 13.22
N VAL A 120 4.22 -23.55 13.09
CA VAL A 120 5.20 -24.27 13.92
C VAL A 120 5.06 -23.89 15.39
N LEU A 121 4.99 -22.60 15.72
CA LEU A 121 4.85 -22.13 17.10
C LEU A 121 3.54 -22.60 17.74
N ARG A 122 2.43 -22.59 16.98
CA ARG A 122 1.15 -23.10 17.46
C ARG A 122 1.22 -24.59 17.82
N ILE A 123 1.93 -25.40 17.03
CA ILE A 123 2.07 -26.83 17.29
C ILE A 123 3.02 -27.07 18.47
N ILE A 124 4.15 -26.36 18.53
CA ILE A 124 5.15 -26.55 19.59
C ILE A 124 4.62 -26.08 20.94
N CYS A 125 4.01 -24.90 21.00
CA CYS A 125 3.49 -24.31 22.24
C CYS A 125 2.05 -24.73 22.56
N GLY A 126 1.44 -25.57 21.72
CA GLY A 126 0.07 -26.05 21.91
C GLY A 126 -0.02 -27.28 22.80
N GLU A 127 -1.21 -27.87 22.84
CA GLU A 127 -1.48 -29.07 23.61
C GLU A 127 -0.69 -30.29 23.09
N PRO A 128 -0.32 -31.22 23.99
CA PRO A 128 0.35 -32.46 23.62
C PRO A 128 -0.42 -33.23 22.54
N SER A 129 0.22 -33.46 21.39
CA SER A 129 -0.35 -34.19 20.27
C SER A 129 0.72 -34.99 19.51
N PRO A 130 0.35 -36.04 18.77
CA PRO A 130 1.30 -36.77 17.91
C PRO A 130 2.03 -35.84 16.93
N THR A 131 1.35 -34.81 16.43
CA THR A 131 1.92 -33.79 15.54
C THR A 131 3.01 -32.98 16.23
N GLN A 132 2.81 -32.60 17.50
CA GLN A 132 3.82 -31.90 18.30
C GLN A 132 5.07 -32.76 18.47
N VAL A 133 4.90 -34.03 18.86
CA VAL A 133 6.03 -34.96 19.05
C VAL A 133 6.84 -35.13 17.77
N LEU A 134 6.16 -35.37 16.64
CA LEU A 134 6.82 -35.52 15.33
C LEU A 134 7.52 -34.21 14.89
N LEU A 135 6.88 -33.06 15.07
CA LEU A 135 7.48 -31.78 14.72
C LEU A 135 8.74 -31.51 15.55
N MET A 136 8.69 -31.75 16.85
CA MET A 136 9.84 -31.59 17.73
C MET A 136 10.99 -32.52 17.36
N TYR A 137 10.70 -33.77 16.98
CA TYR A 137 11.70 -34.70 16.46
C TYR A 137 12.40 -34.13 15.21
N TRP A 138 11.65 -33.66 14.21
CA TRP A 138 12.22 -33.15 12.95
C TRP A 138 12.89 -31.78 13.08
N MET A 139 12.46 -30.96 14.05
CA MET A 139 13.11 -29.69 14.38
C MET A 139 14.39 -29.89 15.20
N GLY A 140 14.44 -30.94 16.01
CA GLY A 140 15.59 -31.31 16.83
C GLY A 140 16.07 -30.16 17.74
N PRO A 141 17.38 -29.85 17.78
CA PRO A 141 17.93 -28.82 18.67
C PRO A 141 17.38 -27.40 18.43
N LEU A 142 16.76 -27.14 17.27
CA LEU A 142 16.21 -25.83 16.94
C LEU A 142 15.01 -25.45 17.83
N VAL A 143 14.32 -26.45 18.43
CA VAL A 143 13.18 -26.22 19.34
C VAL A 143 13.58 -25.33 20.51
N ARG A 144 14.80 -25.50 21.06
CA ARG A 144 15.32 -24.70 22.17
C ARG A 144 15.25 -23.19 21.93
N THR A 145 15.38 -22.74 20.68
CA THR A 145 15.31 -21.31 20.34
C THR A 145 13.88 -20.80 20.17
N LEU A 146 12.93 -21.68 19.82
CA LEU A 146 11.54 -21.32 19.56
C LEU A 146 10.67 -21.44 20.81
N SER A 147 10.88 -22.50 21.59
CA SER A 147 10.22 -22.76 22.87
C SER A 147 11.21 -23.47 23.80
N PRO A 148 11.93 -22.71 24.65
CA PRO A 148 12.83 -23.29 25.64
C PRO A 148 12.13 -24.26 26.58
N GLU A 149 10.87 -23.96 26.95
CA GLU A 149 10.06 -24.76 27.88
C GLU A 149 9.72 -26.14 27.33
N SER A 150 9.53 -26.25 26.02
CA SER A 150 9.23 -27.54 25.37
C SER A 150 10.47 -28.39 25.13
N PHE A 151 11.69 -27.83 25.24
CA PHE A 151 12.90 -28.56 24.87
C PHE A 151 13.39 -29.52 25.97
N ALA A 152 13.71 -30.76 25.59
CA ALA A 152 14.31 -31.76 26.48
C ALA A 152 15.51 -32.42 25.78
N PRO A 153 16.73 -32.39 26.38
CA PRO A 153 17.95 -32.95 25.76
C PRO A 153 17.88 -34.45 25.49
N SER A 154 17.10 -35.18 26.29
CA SER A 154 16.95 -36.64 26.22
C SER A 154 15.96 -37.12 25.15
N ARG A 155 15.25 -36.22 24.46
CA ARG A 155 14.29 -36.61 23.43
C ARG A 155 15.01 -37.00 22.13
N PRO A 156 14.58 -38.08 21.46
CA PRO A 156 15.05 -38.38 20.11
C PRO A 156 14.85 -37.18 19.18
N ALA A 157 15.86 -36.89 18.39
CA ALA A 157 15.86 -35.77 17.45
C ALA A 157 16.50 -36.19 16.13
N ALA A 158 15.99 -35.64 15.03
CA ALA A 158 16.63 -35.77 13.74
C ALA A 158 18.02 -35.12 13.78
N ARG A 159 19.03 -35.83 13.26
CA ARG A 159 20.43 -35.35 13.21
C ARG A 159 20.57 -34.03 12.45
N SER A 160 19.76 -33.82 11.41
CA SER A 160 19.77 -32.60 10.61
C SER A 160 18.33 -32.12 10.34
N PRO A 161 18.00 -30.86 10.68
CA PRO A 161 16.68 -30.30 10.40
C PRO A 161 16.49 -30.16 8.90
N ARG A 162 15.32 -30.59 8.40
CA ARG A 162 14.97 -30.41 6.99
C ARG A 162 14.90 -28.92 6.64
N ARG A 163 15.07 -28.60 5.35
CA ARG A 163 15.07 -27.22 4.82
C ARG A 163 13.91 -26.36 5.32
N PHE A 164 12.70 -26.93 5.42
CA PHE A 164 11.53 -26.24 5.96
C PHE A 164 11.78 -25.67 7.37
N HIS A 165 12.23 -26.51 8.31
CA HIS A 165 12.50 -26.10 9.69
C HIS A 165 13.68 -25.15 9.80
N ALA A 166 14.75 -25.38 9.02
CA ALA A 166 15.92 -24.51 9.01
C ALA A 166 15.59 -23.08 8.55
N VAL A 167 14.76 -22.93 7.51
CA VAL A 167 14.31 -21.61 7.03
C VAL A 167 13.45 -20.89 8.07
N ILE A 168 12.56 -21.61 8.76
CA ILE A 168 11.69 -21.06 9.80
C ILE A 168 12.50 -20.57 11.01
N HIS A 169 13.47 -21.37 11.46
CA HIS A 169 14.38 -20.98 12.54
C HIS A 169 15.22 -19.75 12.17
N ALA A 170 15.77 -19.72 10.95
CA ALA A 170 16.50 -18.55 10.47
C ALA A 170 15.63 -17.29 10.45
N TYR A 171 14.35 -17.42 10.04
CA TYR A 171 13.40 -16.32 10.06
C TYR A 171 13.09 -15.84 11.49
N HIS A 172 12.89 -16.77 12.44
CA HIS A 172 12.70 -16.44 13.85
C HIS A 172 13.90 -15.66 14.42
N ARG A 173 15.13 -16.12 14.14
CA ARG A 173 16.35 -15.41 14.57
C ARG A 173 16.46 -14.02 13.96
N MET A 174 16.02 -13.84 12.72
CA MET A 174 16.00 -12.54 12.07
C MET A 174 15.02 -11.59 12.77
N LEU A 175 13.82 -12.05 13.12
CA LEU A 175 12.83 -11.25 13.86
C LEU A 175 13.32 -10.79 15.23
N ALA A 176 14.08 -11.65 15.93
CA ALA A 176 14.66 -11.33 17.22
C ALA A 176 15.77 -10.26 17.17
N ARG A 177 16.34 -9.99 15.98
CA ARG A 177 17.39 -8.98 15.78
C ARG A 177 16.87 -7.60 15.36
N ILE A 178 15.60 -7.52 14.94
CA ILE A 178 14.96 -6.26 14.56
C ILE A 178 14.79 -5.39 15.80
N THR A 179 14.88 -4.07 15.64
CA THR A 179 14.62 -3.12 16.74
C THR A 179 13.31 -2.35 16.48
N PRO A 180 12.30 -2.45 17.37
CA PRO A 180 12.22 -3.33 18.53
C PRO A 180 12.04 -4.82 18.13
N PRO A 181 12.44 -5.77 18.99
CA PRO A 181 12.32 -7.19 18.69
C PRO A 181 10.85 -7.57 18.48
N VAL A 182 10.59 -8.32 17.41
CA VAL A 182 9.23 -8.71 17.03
C VAL A 182 8.87 -10.04 17.68
N ASN A 183 7.86 -10.03 18.56
CA ASN A 183 7.33 -11.27 19.13
C ASN A 183 6.40 -11.98 18.13
N PRO A 184 6.75 -13.17 17.62
CA PRO A 184 5.95 -13.86 16.61
C PRO A 184 4.60 -14.40 17.14
N ASN A 185 4.46 -14.60 18.45
CA ASN A 185 3.22 -15.11 19.05
C ASN A 185 2.10 -14.07 18.98
N SER A 186 2.40 -12.82 19.35
CA SER A 186 1.44 -11.71 19.34
C SER A 186 1.33 -10.99 17.99
N THR A 187 2.35 -11.08 17.14
CA THR A 187 2.38 -10.34 15.87
C THR A 187 1.75 -11.16 14.73
N SER A 188 1.08 -10.50 13.78
CA SER A 188 0.57 -11.15 12.56
C SER A 188 1.71 -11.37 11.55
N PRO A 189 1.63 -12.39 10.66
CA PRO A 189 2.66 -12.57 9.63
C PRO A 189 2.88 -11.33 8.75
N ALA A 190 1.82 -10.57 8.48
CA ALA A 190 1.89 -9.33 7.71
C ALA A 190 2.72 -8.25 8.43
N HIS A 191 2.49 -8.06 9.72
CA HIS A 191 3.27 -7.10 10.52
C HIS A 191 4.71 -7.57 10.72
N MET A 192 4.96 -8.88 10.87
CA MET A 192 6.33 -9.42 10.90
C MET A 192 7.08 -9.10 9.60
N SER A 193 6.44 -9.36 8.44
CA SER A 193 7.00 -9.03 7.14
C SER A 193 7.30 -7.54 7.01
N GLN A 194 6.39 -6.68 7.45
CA GLN A 194 6.57 -5.22 7.37
C GLN A 194 7.69 -4.72 8.27
N ALA A 195 7.87 -5.31 9.46
CA ALA A 195 8.96 -4.96 10.35
C ALA A 195 10.33 -5.28 9.73
N VAL A 196 10.47 -6.47 9.12
CA VAL A 196 11.70 -6.87 8.41
C VAL A 196 12.04 -5.90 7.28
N LEU A 197 11.05 -5.57 6.45
CA LEU A 197 11.25 -4.66 5.32
C LEU A 197 11.57 -3.24 5.77
N TRP A 198 10.98 -2.79 6.87
CA TRP A 198 11.32 -1.49 7.45
C TRP A 198 12.74 -1.46 7.97
N ASP A 199 13.16 -2.49 8.69
CA ASP A 199 14.54 -2.64 9.18
C ASP A 199 15.56 -2.65 8.02
N GLU A 200 15.24 -3.36 6.93
CA GLU A 200 16.05 -3.38 5.70
C GLU A 200 16.11 -2.00 5.03
N ALA A 201 14.98 -1.28 4.94
CA ALA A 201 14.93 0.07 4.38
C ALA A 201 15.71 1.09 5.22
N CYS A 202 15.73 0.93 6.54
CA CYS A 202 16.49 1.75 7.47
C CYS A 202 18.00 1.49 7.36
N SER A 203 18.39 0.22 7.30
CA SER A 203 19.80 -0.19 7.33
C SER A 203 20.52 -0.03 5.98
N SER A 204 19.79 0.00 4.87
CA SER A 204 20.39 0.08 3.54
C SER A 204 20.75 1.52 3.14
N THR A 205 21.98 1.71 2.64
CA THR A 205 22.42 2.97 2.00
C THR A 205 21.71 3.22 0.66
N ILE A 206 21.37 2.16 -0.07
CA ILE A 206 20.66 2.20 -1.36
C ILE A 206 19.32 2.92 -1.21
N TRP A 207 18.64 2.71 -0.08
CA TRP A 207 17.32 3.25 0.19
C TRP A 207 17.33 4.60 0.92
N ALA A 208 18.51 5.14 1.28
CA ALA A 208 18.62 6.34 2.12
C ALA A 208 17.90 7.56 1.54
N HIS A 209 18.04 7.82 0.23
CA HIS A 209 17.35 8.94 -0.41
C HIS A 209 15.82 8.79 -0.39
N ARG A 210 15.29 7.62 -0.77
CA ARG A 210 13.84 7.38 -0.74
C ARG A 210 13.29 7.34 0.68
N ARG A 211 14.05 6.86 1.65
CA ARG A 211 13.66 6.88 3.07
C ARG A 211 13.50 8.32 3.57
N ARG A 212 14.46 9.19 3.26
CA ARG A 212 14.35 10.63 3.59
C ARG A 212 13.07 11.22 2.99
N GLN A 213 12.71 10.87 1.75
CA GLN A 213 11.44 11.29 1.15
C GLN A 213 10.22 10.75 1.91
N VAL A 214 10.25 9.49 2.36
CA VAL A 214 9.17 8.91 3.17
C VAL A 214 9.03 9.64 4.50
N ASP A 215 10.15 9.98 5.14
CA ASP A 215 10.17 10.61 6.47
C ASP A 215 9.78 12.10 6.42
N THR A 216 9.98 12.79 5.29
CA THR A 216 9.55 14.18 5.13
C THR A 216 8.03 14.32 4.95
N ILE A 217 7.35 13.27 4.49
CA ILE A 217 5.92 13.33 4.19
C ILE A 217 5.11 12.94 5.43
N ALA A 218 4.14 13.79 5.78
CA ALA A 218 3.15 13.47 6.81
C ALA A 218 2.10 12.48 6.27
N TRP A 219 2.50 11.21 6.12
CA TRP A 219 1.67 10.16 5.50
C TRP A 219 0.31 9.98 6.15
N SER A 220 0.16 10.25 7.45
CA SER A 220 -1.14 10.24 8.14
C SER A 220 -2.19 11.19 7.52
N ARG A 221 -1.77 12.15 6.68
CA ARG A 221 -2.65 13.12 5.99
C ARG A 221 -2.94 12.75 4.56
N VAL A 222 -2.00 12.07 3.92
CA VAL A 222 -2.17 11.48 2.59
C VAL A 222 -3.08 10.26 2.71
N VAL A 223 -2.95 9.55 3.84
CA VAL A 223 -3.53 8.25 4.10
C VAL A 223 -4.66 8.40 5.10
N CYS A 224 -5.81 8.75 4.56
CA CYS A 224 -7.05 8.86 5.32
C CYS A 224 -7.97 7.72 4.89
N SER A 225 -8.33 6.84 5.82
CA SER A 225 -9.24 5.70 5.54
C SER A 225 -10.63 6.14 5.10
N TRP A 226 -11.06 7.34 5.49
CA TRP A 226 -12.33 7.95 5.11
C TRP A 226 -12.28 8.64 3.73
N LEU A 227 -11.10 8.84 3.14
CA LEU A 227 -11.00 9.50 1.85
C LEU A 227 -11.34 8.52 0.73
N PRO A 228 -12.19 8.89 -0.26
CA PRO A 228 -12.50 8.02 -1.39
C PRO A 228 -11.24 7.51 -2.10
N PRO A 229 -11.19 6.23 -2.55
CA PRO A 229 -9.99 5.61 -3.11
C PRO A 229 -9.33 6.41 -4.25
N SER A 230 -10.11 7.03 -5.13
CA SER A 230 -9.56 7.83 -6.24
C SER A 230 -8.83 9.10 -5.78
N LEU A 231 -9.28 9.70 -4.68
CA LEU A 231 -8.67 10.88 -4.09
C LEU A 231 -7.42 10.51 -3.30
N PHE A 232 -7.47 9.39 -2.57
CA PHE A 232 -6.30 8.78 -1.94
C PHE A 232 -5.19 8.55 -2.97
N ASP A 233 -5.50 7.86 -4.07
CA ASP A 233 -4.54 7.55 -5.13
C ASP A 233 -3.89 8.80 -5.72
N THR A 234 -4.68 9.87 -5.88
CA THR A 234 -4.20 11.15 -6.39
C THR A 234 -3.16 11.73 -5.42
N LEU A 235 -3.51 11.89 -4.14
CA LEU A 235 -2.59 12.42 -3.14
C LEU A 235 -1.37 11.52 -2.94
N TRP A 236 -1.57 10.21 -2.84
CA TRP A 236 -0.51 9.22 -2.70
C TRP A 236 0.49 9.30 -3.85
N SER A 237 0.00 9.45 -5.09
CA SER A 237 0.85 9.58 -6.26
C SER A 237 1.63 10.90 -6.30
N PHE A 238 1.04 12.00 -5.80
CA PHE A 238 1.76 13.27 -5.65
C PHE A 238 2.81 13.20 -4.54
N ALA A 239 2.47 12.60 -3.39
CA ALA A 239 3.37 12.41 -2.26
C ALA A 239 4.61 11.58 -2.65
N TRP A 240 4.40 10.43 -3.29
CA TRP A 240 5.50 9.62 -3.84
C TRP A 240 6.24 10.26 -5.00
N SER A 241 5.69 11.35 -5.52
CA SER A 241 6.20 12.03 -6.67
C SER A 241 6.34 11.13 -7.89
N ILE A 242 5.22 10.56 -8.34
CA ILE A 242 5.18 9.58 -9.44
C ILE A 242 4.29 10.01 -10.61
N GLN A 243 3.69 11.19 -10.53
CA GLN A 243 2.89 11.72 -11.64
C GLN A 243 3.77 11.90 -12.90
N PRO A 244 3.23 11.66 -14.11
CA PRO A 244 3.93 11.85 -15.37
C PRO A 244 4.02 13.35 -15.75
N THR A 245 4.71 14.12 -14.91
CA THR A 245 5.10 15.51 -15.15
C THR A 245 6.17 15.59 -16.25
N ARG A 246 6.25 16.72 -16.96
CA ARG A 246 7.17 16.85 -18.11
C ARG A 246 8.63 16.75 -17.71
N ASP A 247 9.03 17.14 -16.50
CA ASP A 247 10.39 16.87 -15.99
C ASP A 247 10.76 15.37 -16.08
N ARG A 248 9.88 14.48 -15.66
CA ARG A 248 10.07 13.03 -15.72
C ARG A 248 9.93 12.49 -17.12
N LEU A 249 8.89 12.91 -17.84
CA LEU A 249 8.66 12.45 -19.21
C LEU A 249 9.81 12.85 -20.13
N HIS A 250 10.44 14.00 -19.89
CA HIS A 250 11.63 14.44 -20.60
C HIS A 250 12.84 13.56 -20.26
N VAL A 251 13.10 13.28 -18.98
CA VAL A 251 14.15 12.34 -18.56
C VAL A 251 13.93 10.93 -19.14
N TRP A 252 12.69 10.51 -19.35
CA TRP A 252 12.35 9.23 -19.99
C TRP A 252 12.34 9.29 -21.52
N ASN A 253 12.76 10.40 -22.14
CA ASN A 253 12.74 10.62 -23.58
C ASN A 253 11.36 10.43 -24.24
N ILE A 254 10.27 10.69 -23.49
CA ILE A 254 8.90 10.65 -23.99
C ILE A 254 8.48 12.03 -24.54
N THR A 255 8.97 13.11 -23.93
CA THR A 255 8.67 14.48 -24.38
C THR A 255 9.96 15.28 -24.64
N PRO A 256 9.99 16.14 -25.66
CA PRO A 256 11.18 16.91 -26.00
C PRO A 256 11.50 18.03 -25.01
N THR A 257 10.54 18.42 -24.17
CA THR A 257 10.71 19.51 -23.19
C THR A 257 10.23 19.09 -21.81
N ASN A 258 10.82 19.71 -20.79
CA ASN A 258 10.45 19.61 -19.37
C ASN A 258 9.56 20.78 -18.89
N ILE A 259 9.19 21.70 -19.79
CA ILE A 259 8.55 22.98 -19.48
C ILE A 259 7.04 22.79 -19.28
N CYS A 260 6.45 23.48 -18.30
CA CYS A 260 5.02 23.46 -18.01
C CYS A 260 4.15 23.88 -19.22
N PRO A 261 2.97 23.26 -19.43
CA PRO A 261 2.05 23.68 -20.50
C PRO A 261 1.47 25.09 -20.30
N TYR A 262 1.47 25.60 -19.06
CA TYR A 262 0.86 26.87 -18.70
C TYR A 262 1.86 28.03 -18.52
N CYS A 263 3.12 27.72 -18.22
CA CYS A 263 4.15 28.73 -18.00
C CYS A 263 5.53 28.23 -18.42
N ALA A 264 6.53 29.11 -18.46
CA ALA A 264 7.88 28.79 -18.94
C ALA A 264 8.79 28.07 -17.92
N SER A 265 8.24 27.63 -16.78
CA SER A 265 9.01 26.96 -15.71
C SER A 265 9.06 25.45 -15.91
N VAL A 266 10.05 24.78 -15.30
CA VAL A 266 10.13 23.32 -15.28
C VAL A 266 8.92 22.72 -14.56
N GLU A 267 8.27 21.76 -15.20
CA GLU A 267 7.07 21.12 -14.66
C GLU A 267 7.44 19.97 -13.73
N THR A 268 7.55 20.27 -12.44
CA THR A 268 7.64 19.28 -11.37
C THR A 268 6.26 19.04 -10.71
N ASN A 269 6.14 18.05 -9.82
CA ASN A 269 4.90 17.88 -9.04
C ASN A 269 4.59 19.08 -8.14
N CYS A 270 5.64 19.63 -7.51
CA CYS A 270 5.52 20.82 -6.68
C CYS A 270 5.03 21.99 -7.54
N HIS A 271 5.58 22.12 -8.74
CA HIS A 271 5.15 23.12 -9.69
C HIS A 271 3.67 23.01 -10.05
N VAL A 272 3.22 21.83 -10.49
CA VAL A 272 1.82 21.63 -10.93
C VAL A 272 0.83 21.87 -9.79
N LEU A 273 1.19 21.51 -8.55
CA LEU A 273 0.30 21.65 -7.40
C LEU A 273 0.35 23.02 -6.73
N PHE A 274 1.50 23.68 -6.67
CA PHE A 274 1.72 24.80 -5.76
C PHE A 274 2.27 26.05 -6.47
N GLU A 275 3.24 25.90 -7.37
CA GLU A 275 4.04 27.04 -7.86
C GLU A 275 3.53 27.60 -9.19
N CYS A 276 2.87 26.77 -10.00
CA CYS A 276 2.33 27.17 -11.30
C CYS A 276 1.40 28.37 -11.15
N ARG A 277 1.45 29.31 -12.10
CA ARG A 277 0.57 30.48 -12.13
C ARG A 277 -0.91 30.09 -11.96
N ILE A 278 -1.35 29.05 -12.67
CA ILE A 278 -2.72 28.53 -12.61
C ILE A 278 -3.03 27.98 -11.21
N ALA A 279 -2.14 27.17 -10.64
CA ALA A 279 -2.31 26.58 -9.31
C ALA A 279 -2.36 27.66 -8.22
N ARG A 280 -1.47 28.67 -8.28
CA ARG A 280 -1.46 29.79 -7.33
C ARG A 280 -2.76 30.56 -7.33
N ILE A 281 -3.26 30.96 -8.50
CA ILE A 281 -4.52 31.72 -8.62
C ILE A 281 -5.68 30.85 -8.12
N PHE A 282 -5.72 29.58 -8.53
CA PHE A 282 -6.72 28.62 -8.06
C PHE A 282 -6.76 28.53 -6.54
N TRP A 283 -5.62 28.28 -5.88
CA TRP A 283 -5.57 28.16 -4.42
C TRP A 283 -5.84 29.47 -3.69
N GLN A 284 -5.44 30.61 -4.24
CA GLN A 284 -5.80 31.92 -3.69
C GLN A 284 -7.32 32.12 -3.67
N LEU A 285 -8.02 31.75 -4.75
CA LEU A 285 -9.49 31.81 -4.78
C LEU A 285 -10.10 30.81 -3.79
N VAL A 286 -9.62 29.57 -3.75
CA VAL A 286 -10.10 28.57 -2.78
C VAL A 286 -9.94 29.08 -1.35
N ARG A 287 -8.80 29.67 -1.00
CA ARG A 287 -8.54 30.25 0.33
C ARG A 287 -9.49 31.40 0.63
N ARG A 288 -9.69 32.34 -0.30
CA ARG A 288 -10.64 33.45 -0.13
C ARG A 288 -12.06 32.97 0.13
N HIS A 289 -12.45 31.87 -0.52
CA HIS A 289 -13.81 31.36 -0.51
C HIS A 289 -14.12 30.39 0.63
N THR A 290 -13.14 29.60 1.05
CA THR A 290 -13.35 28.55 2.07
C THR A 290 -12.75 28.90 3.43
N ASN A 291 -11.96 29.98 3.50
CA ASN A 291 -11.11 30.32 4.65
C ASN A 291 -10.14 29.20 5.10
N ILE A 292 -9.86 28.24 4.20
CA ILE A 292 -8.91 27.16 4.49
C ILE A 292 -7.50 27.57 4.06
N MET A 293 -6.52 27.26 4.91
CA MET A 293 -5.10 27.23 4.54
C MET A 293 -4.82 26.05 3.61
N CYS A 294 -5.26 26.17 2.36
CA CYS A 294 -5.01 25.22 1.29
C CYS A 294 -4.03 25.79 0.26
N PRO A 295 -3.27 24.91 -0.41
CA PRO A 295 -3.21 23.47 -0.17
C PRO A 295 -2.39 23.15 1.10
N ILE A 296 -2.73 22.09 1.82
CA ILE A 296 -1.93 21.66 2.98
C ILE A 296 -0.57 21.18 2.45
N PRO A 297 0.56 21.74 2.91
CA PRO A 297 1.86 21.19 2.58
C PRO A 297 1.93 19.75 3.08
N LEU A 298 2.21 18.80 2.18
CA LEU A 298 2.28 17.37 2.51
C LEU A 298 3.46 17.05 3.47
N ASP A 299 4.34 18.02 3.71
CA ASP A 299 5.62 17.94 4.42
C ASP A 299 5.62 18.58 5.83
N ARG A 300 4.59 19.35 6.23
CA ARG A 300 4.60 20.12 7.50
C ARG A 300 3.53 19.69 8.49
N ARG A 301 3.81 19.79 9.79
CA ARG A 301 2.83 19.58 10.88
C ARG A 301 1.88 20.78 11.01
N CYS A 302 0.65 20.65 10.52
CA CYS A 302 -0.49 21.54 10.80
C CYS A 302 -1.70 20.70 11.27
N ALA A 303 -2.42 21.11 12.31
CA ALA A 303 -3.59 20.39 12.79
C ALA A 303 -4.75 20.53 11.78
N SER A 304 -4.78 19.71 10.74
CA SER A 304 -5.78 19.84 9.67
C SER A 304 -7.09 19.14 10.02
N GLN A 305 -8.17 19.90 9.99
CA GLN A 305 -9.55 19.40 9.96
C GLN A 305 -9.78 18.58 8.67
N ARG A 306 -10.58 17.50 8.74
CA ARG A 306 -10.85 16.57 7.62
C ARG A 306 -11.22 17.28 6.31
N TYR A 307 -11.96 18.37 6.40
CA TYR A 307 -12.36 19.20 5.25
C TYR A 307 -11.19 19.76 4.44
N SER A 308 -10.12 20.21 5.11
CA SER A 308 -8.94 20.75 4.44
C SER A 308 -8.18 19.70 3.63
N VAL A 309 -8.15 18.46 4.12
CA VAL A 309 -7.58 17.31 3.38
C VAL A 309 -8.43 16.99 2.15
N LEU A 310 -9.75 16.96 2.30
CA LEU A 310 -10.68 16.73 1.19
C LEU A 310 -10.53 17.78 0.09
N VAL A 311 -10.52 19.07 0.45
CA VAL A 311 -10.35 20.18 -0.50
C VAL A 311 -8.99 20.10 -1.19
N THR A 312 -7.92 19.78 -0.45
CA THR A 312 -6.59 19.59 -1.03
C THR A 312 -6.56 18.43 -2.03
N ALA A 313 -7.17 17.29 -1.70
CA ALA A 313 -7.24 16.12 -2.57
C ALA A 313 -8.03 16.40 -3.86
N CYS A 314 -9.23 16.97 -3.72
CA CYS A 314 -10.07 17.34 -4.86
C CYS A 314 -9.38 18.39 -5.74
N GLY A 315 -8.75 19.40 -5.13
CA GLY A 315 -8.04 20.45 -5.87
C GLY A 315 -6.82 19.92 -6.62
N ALA A 316 -6.04 19.03 -6.01
CA ALA A 316 -4.95 18.33 -6.69
C ALA A 316 -5.45 17.54 -7.91
N GLN A 317 -6.58 16.84 -7.78
CA GLN A 317 -7.18 16.09 -8.89
C GLN A 317 -7.68 17.02 -10.02
N VAL A 318 -8.29 18.15 -9.66
CA VAL A 318 -8.78 19.16 -10.62
C VAL A 318 -7.61 19.79 -11.39
N LEU A 319 -6.57 20.25 -10.69
CA LEU A 319 -5.38 20.84 -11.30
C LEU A 319 -4.67 19.83 -12.21
N TRP A 320 -4.52 18.59 -11.75
CA TRP A 320 -3.95 17.52 -12.55
C TRP A 320 -4.76 17.22 -13.81
N GLY A 321 -6.08 17.09 -13.68
CA GLY A 321 -6.97 16.86 -14.80
C GLY A 321 -6.95 18.00 -15.83
N ALA A 322 -6.94 19.25 -15.35
CA ALA A 322 -6.79 20.43 -16.20
C ALA A 322 -5.47 20.40 -16.96
N ARG A 323 -4.35 20.17 -16.26
CA ARG A 323 -3.02 20.02 -16.87
C ARG A 323 -3.02 18.93 -17.95
N CYS A 324 -3.59 17.76 -17.67
CA CYS A 324 -3.65 16.67 -18.65
C CYS A 324 -4.44 17.09 -19.92
N LYS A 325 -5.55 17.81 -19.76
CA LYS A 325 -6.31 18.37 -20.89
C LYS A 325 -5.49 19.40 -21.67
N ALA A 326 -4.80 20.30 -21.00
CA ALA A 326 -3.93 21.30 -21.63
C ALA A 326 -2.82 20.66 -22.48
N VAL A 327 -2.19 19.60 -21.96
CA VAL A 327 -1.18 18.84 -22.72
C VAL A 327 -1.80 18.14 -23.93
N ALA A 328 -2.93 17.44 -23.74
CA ALA A 328 -3.58 16.68 -24.81
C ALA A 328 -4.13 17.59 -25.93
N GLN A 329 -4.72 18.72 -25.57
CA GLN A 329 -5.34 19.67 -26.50
C GLN A 329 -4.38 20.74 -27.01
N ARG A 330 -3.12 20.76 -26.52
CA ARG A 330 -2.12 21.82 -26.78
C ARG A 330 -2.63 23.23 -26.46
N ARG A 331 -3.57 23.37 -25.53
CA ARG A 331 -4.15 24.66 -25.09
C ARG A 331 -3.45 25.13 -23.84
N ARG A 332 -2.99 26.39 -23.84
CA ARG A 332 -2.29 27.01 -22.69
C ARG A 332 -3.23 27.73 -21.73
N ASP A 333 -4.49 27.92 -22.12
CA ASP A 333 -5.46 28.64 -21.32
C ASP A 333 -6.50 27.71 -20.71
N VAL A 334 -6.73 27.88 -19.41
CA VAL A 334 -7.82 27.23 -18.68
C VAL A 334 -8.50 28.27 -17.82
N PRO A 335 -9.81 28.51 -18.02
CA PRO A 335 -10.55 29.45 -17.20
C PRO A 335 -10.57 28.99 -15.74
N ILE A 336 -10.01 29.80 -14.83
CA ILE A 336 -9.88 29.44 -13.41
C ILE A 336 -11.25 29.18 -12.75
N PHE A 337 -12.29 29.92 -13.14
CA PHE A 337 -13.64 29.73 -12.60
C PHE A 337 -14.17 28.30 -12.85
N LEU A 338 -13.83 27.68 -14.00
CA LEU A 338 -14.21 26.29 -14.28
C LEU A 338 -13.50 25.31 -13.37
N LEU A 339 -12.26 25.61 -12.95
CA LEU A 339 -11.52 24.80 -11.98
C LEU A 339 -12.16 24.90 -10.60
N VAL A 340 -12.50 26.11 -10.16
CA VAL A 340 -13.17 26.33 -8.86
C VAL A 340 -14.55 25.66 -8.84
N ARG A 341 -15.33 25.78 -9.92
CA ARG A 341 -16.61 25.06 -10.08
C ARG A 341 -16.42 23.55 -10.05
N SER A 342 -15.41 23.03 -10.75
CA SER A 342 -15.09 21.59 -10.75
C SER A 342 -14.68 21.08 -9.36
N LEU A 343 -13.94 21.88 -8.59
CA LEU A 343 -13.61 21.60 -7.20
C LEU A 343 -14.89 21.50 -6.36
N ARG A 344 -15.78 22.50 -6.45
CA ARG A 344 -17.04 22.53 -5.71
C ARG A 344 -17.87 21.28 -5.96
N VAL A 345 -18.11 20.94 -7.23
CA VAL A 345 -18.89 19.76 -7.63
C VAL A 345 -18.30 18.48 -7.02
N ARG A 346 -16.97 18.32 -7.04
CA ARG A 346 -16.30 17.15 -6.47
C ARG A 346 -16.42 17.10 -4.95
N VAL A 347 -16.16 18.20 -4.25
CA VAL A 347 -16.25 18.25 -2.78
C VAL A 347 -17.68 17.97 -2.33
N VAL A 348 -18.68 18.63 -2.93
CA VAL A 348 -20.11 18.37 -2.64
C VAL A 348 -20.46 16.92 -2.92
N SER A 349 -20.03 16.35 -4.06
CA SER A 349 -20.32 14.94 -4.38
C SER A 349 -19.76 13.95 -3.37
N VAL A 350 -18.59 14.23 -2.79
CA VAL A 350 -18.01 13.39 -1.72
C VAL A 350 -18.79 13.58 -0.43
N LEU A 351 -19.04 14.82 -0.01
CA LEU A 351 -19.77 15.09 1.22
C LEU A 351 -21.21 14.56 1.17
N GLN A 352 -21.87 14.64 0.01
CA GLN A 352 -23.23 14.10 -0.16
C GLN A 352 -23.26 12.57 -0.03
N ARG A 353 -22.22 11.88 -0.52
CA ARG A 353 -22.08 10.43 -0.33
C ARG A 353 -21.82 10.08 1.12
N GLU A 354 -20.99 10.86 1.81
CA GLU A 354 -20.75 10.69 3.25
C GLU A 354 -22.01 10.95 4.07
N LEU A 355 -22.80 11.98 3.73
CA LEU A 355 -24.08 12.27 4.38
C LEU A 355 -25.06 11.10 4.21
N PHE A 356 -25.16 10.56 3.00
CA PHE A 356 -25.99 9.39 2.71
C PHE A 356 -25.54 8.15 3.50
N ALA A 357 -24.23 7.90 3.58
CA ALA A 357 -23.69 6.72 4.25
C ALA A 357 -23.73 6.79 5.79
N LEU A 358 -23.52 7.97 6.36
CA LEU A 358 -23.39 8.18 7.81
C LEU A 358 -24.70 8.64 8.50
N GLY A 359 -25.68 9.12 7.72
CA GLY A 359 -26.82 9.87 8.24
C GLY A 359 -26.44 11.27 8.74
N GLU A 360 -27.43 12.09 9.11
CA GLU A 360 -27.21 13.49 9.50
C GLU A 360 -26.34 13.62 10.76
N ASP A 361 -26.63 12.87 11.83
CA ASP A 361 -25.86 12.91 13.08
C ASP A 361 -24.42 12.42 12.92
N GLY A 362 -24.21 11.36 12.14
CA GLY A 362 -22.88 10.85 11.80
C GLY A 362 -22.09 11.87 10.98
N PHE A 363 -22.76 12.52 10.03
CA PHE A 363 -22.17 13.57 9.20
C PHE A 363 -21.77 14.80 10.02
N VAL A 364 -22.65 15.32 10.89
CA VAL A 364 -22.36 16.49 11.74
C VAL A 364 -21.18 16.21 12.67
N ARG A 365 -21.08 15.01 13.26
CA ARG A 365 -19.90 14.63 14.06
C ARG A 365 -18.60 14.62 13.25
N CYS A 366 -18.65 14.25 11.97
CA CYS A 366 -17.46 14.16 11.12
C CYS A 366 -17.07 15.49 10.46
N TRP A 367 -18.04 16.33 10.13
CA TRP A 367 -17.88 17.49 9.24
C TRP A 367 -18.38 18.81 9.84
N GLY A 368 -19.24 18.76 10.86
CA GLY A 368 -19.90 19.92 11.47
C GLY A 368 -18.96 20.86 12.23
N HIS A 369 -17.71 20.46 12.45
CA HIS A 369 -16.68 21.33 13.03
C HIS A 369 -16.19 22.43 12.06
N HIS A 370 -16.45 22.31 10.76
CA HIS A 370 -16.03 23.33 9.78
C HIS A 370 -17.21 24.24 9.39
N PRO A 371 -17.10 25.57 9.55
CA PRO A 371 -18.23 26.50 9.38
C PRO A 371 -18.78 26.53 7.94
N SER A 372 -17.95 26.18 6.96
CA SER A 372 -18.35 26.12 5.55
C SER A 372 -19.18 24.90 5.16
N VAL A 373 -19.34 23.88 6.00
CA VAL A 373 -20.08 22.66 5.65
C VAL A 373 -21.35 22.59 6.48
N ARG A 374 -22.51 22.51 5.82
CA ARG A 374 -23.81 22.35 6.49
C ARG A 374 -24.64 21.29 5.78
N ALA A 375 -25.32 20.45 6.55
CA ALA A 375 -26.39 19.59 6.05
C ALA A 375 -27.73 20.28 6.34
N VAL A 376 -28.55 20.46 5.31
CA VAL A 376 -29.90 21.05 5.44
C VAL A 376 -30.86 20.20 4.62
N GLY A 377 -31.82 19.54 5.28
CA GLY A 377 -32.85 18.73 4.62
C GLY A 377 -32.27 17.62 3.73
N GLY A 378 -31.28 16.86 4.22
CA GLY A 378 -30.64 15.80 3.43
C GLY A 378 -29.69 16.27 2.31
N LEU A 379 -29.45 17.57 2.14
CA LEU A 379 -28.52 18.13 1.15
C LEU A 379 -27.32 18.81 1.79
N VAL A 380 -26.15 18.62 1.21
CA VAL A 380 -24.92 19.32 1.62
C VAL A 380 -24.83 20.67 0.94
N THR A 381 -24.70 21.72 1.75
CA THR A 381 -24.36 23.07 1.30
C THR A 381 -22.95 23.44 1.73
N ILE A 382 -22.19 24.04 0.81
CA ILE A 382 -20.86 24.56 1.09
C ILE A 382 -20.90 26.08 0.99
N ALA A 383 -20.68 26.77 2.10
CA ALA A 383 -20.59 28.22 2.10
C ALA A 383 -19.29 28.68 1.42
N GLY A 384 -19.42 29.68 0.55
CA GLY A 384 -18.31 30.50 0.08
C GLY A 384 -17.65 30.10 -1.24
N VAL A 385 -17.89 28.92 -1.84
CA VAL A 385 -17.37 28.62 -3.19
C VAL A 385 -18.36 29.11 -4.26
N PRO A 386 -17.99 30.03 -5.18
CA PRO A 386 -18.93 30.64 -6.12
C PRO A 386 -19.58 29.60 -7.06
N SER A 387 -20.76 29.96 -7.57
CA SER A 387 -21.60 29.18 -8.51
C SER A 387 -20.90 28.84 -9.83
#